data_AF-A0A8S3IUA2-F1
#
_entry.id   AF-A0A8S3IUA2-F1
#
_cell.length_a   1.000
_cell.length_b   1.000
_cell.length_c   1.000
_cell.angle_alpha   90.00
_cell.angle_beta   90.00
_cell.angle_gamma   90.00
#
_symmetry.space_group_name_H-M   'P 1'
#
loop_
_entity.id
_entity.type
_entity.pdbx_description
1 polymer ?
#
loop_
_entity_poly.entity_id
_entity_poly.type
_entity_poly.pdbx_seq_one_letter_code
_entity_poly.pdbx_strand_id
1 'polypeptide(L)'
;SGILYSNQFIYSPTNRHYAAGMLNNQFGVYVAYGYNNVTSTSIWTAGQSSTPTGAFFAAQLDRNLVVYTSSGVPIWSSMVNNGGVGAPFCLAMQDSGNLVWADSTNTLIWQSGSSG
;
A
#
# COMPACT_ATOMS: atom_id res chain seq x y z
N SER A 1 4.27 8.06 11.08
CA SER A 1 4.20 6.69 10.55
C SER A 1 2.76 6.24 10.55
N GLY A 2 2.37 5.39 9.61
CA GLY A 2 1.01 4.83 9.51
C GLY A 2 1.09 3.32 9.36
N ILE A 3 0.14 2.59 9.96
CA ILE A 3 0.04 1.13 9.86
C ILE A 3 -1.33 0.80 9.24
N LEU A 4 -1.32 -0.08 8.23
CA LEU A 4 -2.50 -0.69 7.66
C LEU A 4 -2.53 -2.17 8.08
N TYR A 5 -3.56 -2.53 8.84
CA TYR A 5 -3.89 -3.90 9.19
C TYR A 5 -4.82 -4.53 8.16
N SER A 6 -5.03 -5.85 8.25
CA SER A 6 -6.04 -6.56 7.48
C SER A 6 -7.40 -5.84 7.47
N ASN A 7 -8.06 -5.82 6.32
CA ASN A 7 -9.34 -5.16 6.05
C ASN A 7 -9.32 -3.63 6.22
N GLN A 8 -8.15 -3.00 6.25
CA GLN A 8 -8.02 -1.54 6.13
C GLN A 8 -7.61 -1.17 4.70
N PHE A 9 -8.22 -0.10 4.19
CA PHE A 9 -8.05 0.34 2.81
C PHE A 9 -7.88 1.86 2.70
N ILE A 10 -7.10 2.28 1.71
CA ILE A 10 -6.97 3.64 1.21
C ILE A 10 -7.73 3.68 -0.13
N TYR A 11 -8.67 4.60 -0.26
CA TYR A 11 -9.48 4.72 -1.48
C TYR A 11 -8.99 5.86 -2.36
N SER A 12 -9.16 5.68 -3.68
CA SER A 12 -9.00 6.79 -4.60
C SER A 12 -10.05 7.87 -4.32
N PRO A 13 -9.70 9.17 -4.46
CA PRO A 13 -10.55 10.25 -4.00
C PRO A 13 -11.86 10.38 -4.80
N THR A 14 -11.84 10.12 -6.12
CA THR A 14 -13.02 10.25 -6.98
C THR A 14 -13.73 8.90 -7.11
N ASN A 15 -15.00 8.85 -6.67
CA ASN A 15 -15.89 7.68 -6.77
C ASN A 15 -15.33 6.35 -6.19
N ARG A 16 -14.15 6.37 -5.56
CA ARG A 16 -13.48 5.21 -4.94
C ARG A 16 -13.35 4.00 -5.86
N HIS A 17 -13.11 4.25 -7.15
CA HIS A 17 -12.94 3.17 -8.13
C HIS A 17 -11.76 2.27 -7.82
N TYR A 18 -10.73 2.81 -7.16
CA TYR A 18 -9.59 2.04 -6.71
C TYR A 18 -9.47 2.05 -5.20
N ALA A 19 -9.00 0.93 -4.66
CA ALA A 19 -8.63 0.79 -3.27
C ALA A 19 -7.27 0.12 -3.16
N ALA A 20 -6.46 0.59 -2.21
CA ALA A 20 -5.26 -0.10 -1.77
C ALA A 20 -5.39 -0.57 -0.33
N GLY A 21 -5.08 -1.83 -0.03
CA GLY A 21 -5.21 -2.33 1.33
C GLY A 21 -4.67 -3.73 1.54
N MET A 22 -4.79 -4.21 2.78
CA MET A 22 -4.38 -5.56 3.17
C MET A 22 -5.63 -6.46 3.23
N LEU A 23 -5.64 -7.54 2.45
CA LEU A 23 -6.71 -8.55 2.49
C LEU A 23 -6.28 -9.73 3.36
N ASN A 24 -7.24 -10.35 4.05
CA ASN A 24 -6.97 -11.61 4.73
C ASN A 24 -6.69 -12.70 3.68
N ASN A 25 -5.67 -13.52 3.92
CA ASN A 25 -5.23 -14.63 3.06
C ASN A 25 -4.65 -14.22 1.70
N GLN A 26 -4.26 -12.97 1.55
CA GLN A 26 -3.69 -12.43 0.32
C GLN A 26 -2.50 -11.52 0.72
N PHE A 27 -1.31 -11.75 0.14
CA PHE A 27 -0.07 -11.03 0.44
C PHE A 27 -0.04 -9.56 0.02
N GLY A 28 0.24 -8.73 1.02
CA GLY A 28 0.75 -7.38 0.83
C GLY A 28 -0.31 -6.34 0.52
N VAL A 29 0.17 -5.18 0.06
CA VAL A 29 -0.72 -4.11 -0.36
C VAL A 29 -1.24 -4.47 -1.74
N TYR A 30 -2.55 -4.63 -1.81
CA TYR A 30 -3.28 -4.79 -3.05
C TYR A 30 -3.57 -3.42 -3.61
N VAL A 31 -3.60 -3.30 -4.93
CA VAL A 31 -4.41 -2.29 -5.60
C VAL A 31 -5.53 -3.04 -6.29
N ALA A 32 -6.78 -2.64 -6.07
CA ALA A 32 -7.95 -3.26 -6.68
C ALA A 32 -8.79 -2.23 -7.43
N TYR A 33 -9.28 -2.59 -8.61
CA TYR A 33 -10.30 -1.83 -9.35
C TYR A 33 -11.70 -2.34 -9.02
N GLY A 34 -12.67 -1.42 -9.03
CA GLY A 34 -14.09 -1.73 -8.84
C GLY A 34 -14.42 -2.17 -7.42
N TYR A 35 -13.60 -1.79 -6.43
CA TYR A 35 -13.81 -2.10 -5.01
C TYR A 35 -15.06 -1.38 -4.49
N ASN A 36 -16.20 -1.99 -4.76
CA ASN A 36 -17.49 -1.77 -4.12
C ASN A 36 -17.89 -3.12 -3.48
N ASN A 37 -18.90 -3.16 -2.59
CA ASN A 37 -19.32 -4.34 -1.81
C ASN A 37 -19.73 -5.61 -2.63
N VAL A 38 -19.37 -5.71 -3.91
CA VAL A 38 -19.81 -6.72 -4.88
C VAL A 38 -18.65 -7.37 -5.66
N THR A 39 -17.54 -6.67 -5.95
CA THR A 39 -16.40 -7.23 -6.73
C THR A 39 -15.06 -6.59 -6.36
N SER A 40 -13.97 -7.35 -6.42
CA SER A 40 -12.61 -6.81 -6.29
C SER A 40 -11.69 -7.55 -7.26
N THR A 41 -11.13 -6.84 -8.24
CA THR A 41 -10.09 -7.39 -9.12
C THR A 41 -8.75 -6.83 -8.68
N SER A 42 -7.87 -7.70 -8.18
CA SER A 42 -6.49 -7.33 -7.87
C SER A 42 -5.75 -6.96 -9.15
N ILE A 43 -5.28 -5.72 -9.25
CA ILE A 43 -4.49 -5.22 -10.39
C ILE A 43 -2.99 -5.14 -10.05
N TRP A 44 -2.62 -5.16 -8.77
CA TRP A 44 -1.23 -5.25 -8.33
C TRP A 44 -1.13 -5.78 -6.89
N THR A 45 -0.01 -6.45 -6.56
CA THR A 45 0.29 -7.02 -5.24
C THR A 45 1.76 -6.86 -4.84
N ALA A 46 2.02 -6.48 -3.59
CA ALA A 46 3.37 -6.51 -3.00
C ALA A 46 3.67 -7.84 -2.29
N GLY A 47 4.49 -8.76 -2.84
CA GLY A 47 4.94 -9.98 -2.12
C GLY A 47 4.69 -11.31 -2.86
N GLN A 48 4.94 -12.46 -2.19
CA GLN A 48 4.71 -13.82 -2.72
C GLN A 48 3.30 -14.35 -2.37
N SER A 49 2.97 -15.66 -2.44
CA SER A 49 1.57 -16.12 -2.62
C SER A 49 0.77 -16.66 -1.40
N SER A 50 1.38 -17.00 -0.26
CA SER A 50 0.74 -17.42 1.01
C SER A 50 1.12 -16.64 2.30
N THR A 51 0.28 -15.67 2.75
CA THR A 51 0.59 -14.85 3.94
C THR A 51 0.17 -15.53 5.24
N PRO A 52 0.95 -15.43 6.34
CA PRO A 52 0.46 -15.75 7.67
C PRO A 52 -0.68 -14.82 8.07
N THR A 53 -1.71 -15.35 8.73
CA THR A 53 -2.81 -14.56 9.30
C THR A 53 -2.27 -13.41 10.18
N GLY A 54 -2.78 -12.20 9.95
CA GLY A 54 -2.46 -11.02 10.75
C GLY A 54 -1.22 -10.24 10.30
N ALA A 55 -0.78 -10.39 9.06
CA ALA A 55 0.23 -9.50 8.49
C ALA A 55 -0.25 -8.04 8.45
N PHE A 56 0.69 -7.11 8.52
CA PHE A 56 0.40 -5.67 8.49
C PHE A 56 1.43 -4.94 7.62
N PHE A 57 0.99 -3.83 7.06
CA PHE A 57 1.82 -2.94 6.26
C PHE A 57 2.16 -1.69 7.08
N ALA A 58 3.43 -1.30 7.08
CA ALA A 58 3.94 -0.17 7.84
C ALA A 58 4.68 0.81 6.92
N ALA A 59 4.27 2.08 7.00
CA ALA A 59 5.01 3.20 6.47
C ALA A 59 5.95 3.75 7.55
N GLN A 60 7.23 3.47 7.41
CA GLN A 60 8.27 3.74 8.41
C GLN A 60 8.84 5.16 8.27
N LEU A 61 9.44 5.66 9.36
CA LEU A 61 10.02 7.01 9.42
C LEU A 61 11.30 7.15 8.59
N ASP A 62 12.00 6.04 8.35
CA ASP A 62 13.18 5.96 7.48
C ASP A 62 12.83 5.96 5.99
N ARG A 63 11.54 6.15 5.66
CA ARG A 63 10.97 6.25 4.31
C ARG A 63 10.81 4.91 3.60
N ASN A 64 10.89 3.83 4.36
CA ASN A 64 10.64 2.49 3.85
C ASN A 64 9.17 2.09 4.06
N LEU A 65 8.61 1.44 3.04
CA LEU A 65 7.35 0.69 3.15
C LEU A 65 7.67 -0.78 3.37
N VAL A 66 7.11 -1.37 4.43
CA VAL A 66 7.42 -2.75 4.82
C VAL A 66 6.13 -3.51 5.13
N VAL A 67 6.05 -4.75 4.65
CA VAL A 67 5.05 -5.72 5.10
C VAL A 67 5.69 -6.60 6.15
N TYR A 68 5.02 -6.75 7.29
CA TYR A 68 5.42 -7.60 8.40
C TYR A 68 4.43 -8.76 8.59
N THR A 69 4.92 -9.90 9.07
CA THR A 69 4.06 -10.93 9.67
C THR A 69 3.38 -10.42 10.94
N SER A 70 2.39 -11.15 11.45
CA SER A 70 1.80 -10.88 12.76
C SER A 70 2.80 -10.92 13.92
N SER A 71 3.92 -11.65 13.76
CA SER A 71 5.02 -11.71 14.72
C SER A 71 6.08 -10.61 14.53
N GLY A 72 5.88 -9.68 13.60
CA GLY A 72 6.82 -8.57 13.35
C GLY A 72 8.03 -8.92 12.50
N VAL A 73 7.98 -10.01 11.73
CA VAL A 73 9.06 -10.40 10.80
C VAL A 73 8.82 -9.70 9.45
N PRO A 74 9.78 -8.94 8.89
CA PRO A 74 9.62 -8.29 7.59
C PRO A 74 9.63 -9.34 6.46
N ILE A 75 8.64 -9.29 5.57
CA ILE A 75 8.46 -10.25 4.46
C ILE A 75 8.48 -9.59 3.08
N TRP A 76 8.31 -8.26 3.03
CA TRP A 76 8.51 -7.46 1.82
C TRP A 76 8.92 -6.04 2.20
N SER A 77 9.70 -5.38 1.36
CA SER A 77 10.06 -3.97 1.53
C SER A 77 10.13 -3.27 0.17
N SER A 78 9.74 -2.00 0.13
CA SER A 78 9.95 -1.12 -1.03
C SER A 78 11.43 -0.87 -1.36
N MET A 79 12.33 -1.19 -0.42
CA MET A 79 13.77 -0.92 -0.50
C MET A 79 14.13 0.55 -0.70
N VAL A 80 13.20 1.47 -0.49
CA VAL A 80 13.48 2.91 -0.55
C VAL A 80 13.87 3.40 0.84
N ASN A 81 15.09 3.93 0.94
CA ASN A 81 15.64 4.45 2.19
C ASN A 81 16.22 5.87 2.05
N ASN A 82 16.18 6.47 0.85
CA ASN A 82 16.90 7.70 0.52
C ASN A 82 16.14 8.74 -0.35
N GLY A 83 14.81 8.70 -0.47
CA GLY A 83 14.02 9.65 -1.29
C GLY A 83 13.13 10.60 -0.48
N GLY A 84 12.87 11.82 -0.98
CA GLY A 84 12.02 12.81 -0.31
C GLY A 84 12.73 13.59 0.82
N VAL A 85 12.43 14.88 0.92
CA VAL A 85 13.14 15.85 1.78
C VAL A 85 12.25 16.50 2.84
N GLY A 86 10.92 16.35 2.78
CA GLY A 86 10.00 17.01 3.72
C GLY A 86 8.90 16.11 4.27
N ALA A 87 8.93 15.78 5.55
CA ALA A 87 7.78 15.18 6.24
C ALA A 87 6.58 16.18 6.29
N PRO A 88 5.32 15.73 6.40
CA PRO A 88 4.88 14.33 6.49
C PRO A 88 4.95 13.60 5.16
N PHE A 89 5.15 12.28 5.24
CA PHE A 89 5.03 11.39 4.09
C PHE A 89 3.60 10.84 4.00
N CYS A 90 3.07 10.72 2.78
CA CYS A 90 1.70 10.29 2.52
C CYS A 90 1.67 9.08 1.58
N LEU A 91 0.92 8.05 1.98
CA LEU A 91 0.54 6.93 1.11
C LEU A 91 -0.86 7.22 0.58
N ALA A 92 -0.99 7.34 -0.74
CA ALA A 92 -2.24 7.76 -1.37
C ALA A 92 -2.58 6.88 -2.58
N MET A 93 -3.84 6.47 -2.66
CA MET A 93 -4.39 5.82 -3.83
C MET A 93 -4.85 6.90 -4.81
N GLN A 94 -4.31 6.93 -6.02
CA GLN A 94 -4.73 7.87 -7.06
C GLN A 94 -5.91 7.32 -7.87
N ASP A 95 -6.70 8.22 -8.46
CA ASP A 95 -7.80 7.85 -9.37
C ASP A 95 -7.32 7.19 -10.68
N SER A 96 -6.02 7.24 -10.95
CA SER A 96 -5.36 6.54 -12.06
C SER A 96 -5.14 5.05 -11.78
N GLY A 97 -5.44 4.56 -10.57
CA GLY A 97 -5.07 3.21 -10.17
C GLY A 97 -3.61 3.06 -9.73
N ASN A 98 -2.90 4.17 -9.51
CA ASN A 98 -1.54 4.15 -8.98
C ASN A 98 -1.51 4.44 -7.47
N LEU A 99 -0.93 3.53 -6.69
CA LEU A 99 -0.61 3.76 -5.28
C LEU A 99 0.74 4.47 -5.18
N VAL A 100 0.76 5.65 -4.56
CA VAL A 100 1.96 6.48 -4.43
C VAL A 100 2.35 6.72 -2.99
N TRP A 101 3.65 6.74 -2.75
CA TRP A 101 4.28 7.21 -1.53
C TRP A 101 5.07 8.47 -1.87
N ALA A 102 4.70 9.59 -1.25
CA ALA A 102 5.28 10.90 -1.53
C ALA A 102 5.54 11.68 -0.24
N ASP A 103 6.40 12.69 -0.33
CA ASP A 103 6.64 13.62 0.76
C ASP A 103 5.69 14.83 0.72
N SER A 104 5.83 15.75 1.67
CA SER A 104 4.96 16.94 1.79
C SER A 104 5.08 17.94 0.64
N THR A 105 6.12 17.84 -0.20
CA THR A 105 6.30 18.67 -1.39
C THR A 105 5.77 17.98 -2.66
N ASN A 106 5.09 16.84 -2.49
CA ASN A 106 4.66 15.93 -3.55
C ASN A 106 5.83 15.28 -4.33
N THR A 107 7.03 15.22 -3.73
CA THR A 107 8.12 14.46 -4.32
C THR A 107 7.79 12.98 -4.23
N LEU A 108 7.74 12.31 -5.39
CA LEU A 108 7.49 10.87 -5.46
C LEU A 108 8.69 10.09 -4.89
N ILE A 109 8.42 9.26 -3.88
CA ILE A 109 9.41 8.39 -3.24
C ILE A 109 9.30 6.98 -3.78
N TRP A 110 8.07 6.47 -3.93
CA TRP A 110 7.80 5.14 -4.47
C TRP A 110 6.42 5.11 -5.13
N GLN A 111 6.23 4.25 -6.12
CA GLN A 111 4.94 3.96 -6.71
C GLN A 111 4.80 2.49 -7.07
N SER A 112 3.56 2.00 -7.03
CA SER A 112 3.21 0.64 -7.44
C SER A 112 3.45 0.37 -8.93
N GLY A 113 3.45 1.43 -9.76
CA GLY A 113 3.56 1.30 -11.22
C GLY A 113 2.32 0.70 -11.87
N SER A 114 1.24 0.51 -11.12
CA SER A 114 -0.06 0.10 -11.66
C SER A 114 -0.80 1.29 -12.24
N SER A 115 -1.56 1.00 -13.29
CA SER A 115 -2.58 1.88 -13.85
C SER A 115 -3.73 0.98 -14.29
N GLY A 116 -4.96 1.47 -14.15
CA GLY A 116 -6.17 0.72 -14.51
C GLY A 116 -7.00 1.45 -15.55
#